data_AF-A0A3M7AHZ9-F1
#
_entry.id   AF-A0A3M7AHZ9-F1
#
_cell.length_a   1.000
_cell.length_b   1.000
_cell.length_c   1.000
_cell.angle_alpha   90.00
_cell.angle_beta   90.00
_cell.angle_gamma   90.00
#
_symmetry.space_group_name_H-M   'P 1'
#
loop_
_entity.id
_entity.type
_entity.pdbx_description
1 polymer ?
#
loop_
_entity_poly.entity_id
_entity_poly.type
_entity_poly.pdbx_seq_one_letter_code
_entity_poly.pdbx_strand_id
1 'polypeptide(L)'
;MAFLFIIIFGASYSPLAWALPPEIFPISIRSKGVALSVSINWLSNFIVGIATPPMFENIGFGTYVFFACFCALAALWAFFLVPETMNKTLEQVDEAFGDFSGQEEQDVMWEIMGAETVSPRKNDVA
;
A
#
# COMPACT_ATOMS: atom_id res chain seq x y z
N MET A 1 8.95 -15.21 -25.18
CA MET A 1 7.90 -15.26 -24.13
C MET A 1 8.32 -14.56 -22.84
N ALA A 2 9.45 -14.92 -22.22
CA ALA A 2 9.92 -14.27 -21.00
C ALA A 2 10.14 -12.75 -21.12
N PHE A 3 10.72 -12.27 -22.23
CA PHE A 3 10.98 -10.83 -22.43
C PHE A 3 9.71 -9.97 -22.50
N LEU A 4 8.66 -10.45 -23.17
CA LEU A 4 7.37 -9.73 -23.23
C LEU A 4 6.72 -9.67 -21.86
N PHE A 5 6.76 -10.77 -21.10
CA PHE A 5 6.29 -10.78 -19.73
C PHE A 5 7.05 -9.79 -18.85
N ILE A 6 8.38 -9.77 -18.92
CA ILE A 6 9.22 -8.85 -18.13
C ILE A 6 8.92 -7.39 -18.47
N ILE A 7 8.74 -7.05 -19.75
CA ILE A 7 8.43 -5.67 -20.18
C ILE A 7 7.05 -5.24 -19.65
N ILE A 8 6.03 -6.08 -19.83
CA ILE A 8 4.66 -5.77 -19.38
C ILE A 8 4.61 -5.67 -17.86
N PHE A 9 5.21 -6.61 -17.14
CA PHE A 9 5.27 -6.61 -15.69
C PHE A 9 6.08 -5.43 -15.14
N GLY A 10 7.22 -5.13 -15.78
CA GLY A 10 8.09 -4.01 -15.44
C GLY A 10 7.42 -2.65 -15.63
N ALA A 11 6.55 -2.51 -16.63
CA ALA A 11 5.83 -1.26 -16.89
C ALA A 11 4.58 -1.08 -16.01
N SER A 12 4.01 -2.16 -15.46
CA SER A 12 2.73 -2.12 -14.74
C SER A 12 2.90 -2.40 -13.25
N TYR A 13 2.92 -3.67 -12.86
CA TYR A 13 2.88 -4.10 -11.47
C TYR A 13 4.15 -3.80 -10.71
N SER A 14 5.31 -3.81 -11.37
CA SER A 14 6.60 -3.60 -10.69
C SER A 14 6.70 -2.23 -10.01
N PRO A 15 6.53 -1.08 -10.69
CA PRO A 15 6.57 0.22 -10.03
C PRO A 15 5.37 0.42 -9.10
N LEU A 16 4.18 -0.07 -9.49
CA LEU A 16 2.95 0.10 -8.73
C LEU A 16 3.02 -0.57 -7.34
N ALA A 17 3.60 -1.77 -7.25
CA ALA A 17 3.70 -2.50 -5.98
C ALA A 17 4.54 -1.77 -4.92
N TRP A 18 5.46 -0.89 -5.33
CA TRP A 18 6.28 -0.10 -4.43
C TRP A 18 5.74 1.31 -4.19
N ALA A 19 5.03 1.88 -5.17
CA ALA A 19 4.43 3.21 -5.08
C ALA A 19 3.09 3.22 -4.31
N LEU A 20 2.28 2.17 -4.46
CA LEU A 20 0.94 2.13 -3.88
C LEU A 20 0.93 2.10 -2.33
N PRO A 21 1.75 1.29 -1.62
CA PRO A 21 1.73 1.27 -0.16
C PRO A 21 1.91 2.66 0.50
N PRO A 22 2.91 3.48 0.14
CA PRO A 22 3.05 4.81 0.75
C PRO A 22 1.95 5.80 0.35
N GLU A 23 1.26 5.58 -0.78
CA GLU A 23 0.14 6.41 -1.25
C GLU A 23 -1.18 6.11 -0.52
N ILE A 24 -1.39 4.87 -0.07
CA ILE A 24 -2.65 4.46 0.60
C ILE A 24 -2.67 4.67 2.11
N PHE A 25 -1.50 4.79 2.76
CA PHE A 25 -1.45 4.87 4.21
C PHE A 25 -1.39 6.34 4.68
N PRO A 26 -2.24 6.72 5.67
CA PRO A 26 -2.22 8.05 6.26
C PRO A 26 -0.89 8.30 6.99
N ILE A 27 -0.49 9.57 7.07
CA ILE A 27 0.87 9.99 7.45
C ILE A 27 1.30 9.42 8.81
N SER A 28 0.40 9.35 9.80
CA SER A 28 0.70 8.90 11.16
C SER A 28 1.07 7.42 11.27
N ILE A 29 0.46 6.55 10.45
CA ILE A 29 0.71 5.09 10.47
C ILE A 29 1.52 4.61 9.26
N ARG A 30 1.81 5.48 8.29
CA ARG A 30 2.48 5.16 7.02
C ARG A 30 3.71 4.28 7.20
N SER A 31 4.63 4.65 8.09
CA SER A 31 5.87 3.88 8.30
C SER A 31 5.60 2.45 8.76
N LYS A 32 4.57 2.24 9.60
CA LYS A 32 4.19 0.90 10.08
C LYS A 32 3.46 0.10 9.00
N GLY A 33 2.52 0.74 8.28
CA GLY A 33 1.77 0.11 7.18
C GLY A 33 2.66 -0.31 6.01
N VAL A 34 3.60 0.56 5.62
CA VAL A 34 4.59 0.26 4.58
C VAL A 34 5.53 -0.85 5.04
N ALA A 35 6.03 -0.83 6.29
CA ALA A 35 6.89 -1.89 6.81
C ALA A 35 6.20 -3.27 6.81
N LEU A 36 4.91 -3.33 7.17
CA LEU A 36 4.12 -4.55 7.12
C LEU A 36 3.93 -5.04 5.67
N SER A 37 3.61 -4.12 4.75
CA SER A 37 3.44 -4.42 3.33
C SER A 37 4.71 -5.02 2.71
N VAL A 38 5.86 -4.42 3.01
CA VAL A 38 7.16 -4.92 2.57
C VAL A 38 7.47 -6.28 3.19
N SER A 39 7.17 -6.48 4.47
CA SER A 39 7.37 -7.76 5.16
C SER A 39 6.54 -8.88 4.54
N ILE A 40 5.28 -8.61 4.21
CA ILE A 40 4.39 -9.56 3.52
C ILE A 40 4.88 -9.84 2.09
N ASN A 41 5.41 -8.83 1.39
CA ASN A 41 6.00 -9.01 0.06
C ASN A 41 7.17 -10.00 0.09
N TRP A 42 8.12 -9.82 1.00
CA TRP A 42 9.27 -10.71 1.15
C TRP A 42 8.87 -12.11 1.61
N LEU A 43 7.90 -12.21 2.53
CA LEU A 43 7.36 -13.50 2.95
C LEU A 43 6.70 -14.25 1.77
N SER A 44 5.93 -13.53 0.95
CA SER A 44 5.28 -14.11 -0.24
C SER A 44 6.33 -14.60 -1.25
N ASN A 45 7.40 -13.84 -1.47
CA ASN A 45 8.52 -14.28 -2.32
C ASN A 45 9.19 -15.55 -1.77
N PHE A 46 9.34 -15.65 -0.45
CA PHE A 46 9.90 -16.85 0.18
C PHE A 46 8.98 -18.08 -0.01
N ILE A 47 7.67 -17.92 0.20
CA ILE A 47 6.69 -18.99 0.00
C ILE A 47 6.71 -19.46 -1.46
N VAL A 48 6.72 -18.53 -2.43
CA VAL A 48 6.81 -18.88 -3.86
C VAL A 48 8.12 -19.59 -4.16
N GLY A 49 9.24 -19.14 -3.59
CA GLY A 49 10.54 -19.77 -3.76
C GLY A 49 10.58 -21.23 -3.30
N ILE A 50 9.89 -21.57 -2.20
CA ILE A 50 9.79 -22.95 -1.69
C ILE A 50 8.72 -23.77 -2.42
N ALA A 51 7.59 -23.17 -2.77
CA ALA A 51 6.48 -23.87 -3.40
C ALA A 51 6.73 -24.18 -4.88
N THR A 52 7.52 -23.35 -5.58
CA THR A 52 7.72 -23.48 -7.02
C THR A 52 8.42 -24.79 -7.43
N PRO A 53 9.51 -25.26 -6.78
CA PRO A 53 10.14 -26.54 -7.13
C PRO A 53 9.19 -27.76 -7.04
N PRO A 54 8.47 -28.02 -5.92
CA PRO A 54 7.56 -29.17 -5.84
C PRO A 54 6.35 -29.02 -6.78
N MET A 55 5.93 -27.81 -7.12
CA MET A 55 4.90 -27.59 -8.14
C MET A 55 5.40 -28.03 -9.53
N PHE A 56 6.62 -27.66 -9.91
CA PHE A 56 7.18 -28.13 -11.20
C PHE A 56 7.30 -29.65 -11.29
N GLU A 57 7.65 -30.33 -10.19
CA GLU A 57 7.77 -31.79 -10.16
C GLU A 57 6.43 -32.52 -10.26
N ASN A 58 5.36 -31.99 -9.63
CA ASN A 58 4.05 -32.66 -9.60
C ASN A 58 3.13 -32.27 -10.75
N ILE A 59 3.06 -30.98 -11.08
CA ILE A 59 2.06 -30.44 -12.02
C ILE A 59 2.68 -29.87 -13.31
N GLY A 60 4.02 -29.74 -13.38
CA GLY A 60 4.74 -29.34 -14.60
C GLY A 60 4.20 -28.06 -15.23
N PHE A 61 3.55 -28.17 -16.40
CA PHE A 61 2.96 -27.03 -17.10
C PHE A 61 1.78 -26.39 -16.33
N GLY A 62 1.11 -27.15 -15.45
CA GLY A 62 0.03 -26.65 -14.59
C GLY A 62 0.47 -25.54 -13.64
N THR A 63 1.76 -25.47 -13.28
CA THR A 63 2.35 -24.39 -12.49
C THR A 63 2.16 -23.03 -13.15
N TYR A 64 2.32 -22.95 -14.47
CA TYR A 64 2.13 -21.70 -15.21
C TYR A 64 0.66 -21.25 -15.22
N VAL A 65 -0.27 -22.21 -15.34
CA VAL A 65 -1.72 -21.91 -15.31
C VAL A 65 -2.14 -21.44 -13.92
N PHE A 66 -1.62 -22.07 -12.86
CA PHE A 66 -1.86 -21.64 -11.48
C PHE A 66 -1.45 -20.18 -11.26
N PHE A 67 -0.21 -19.81 -11.63
CA PHE A 67 0.24 -18.43 -11.51
C PHE A 67 -0.53 -17.47 -12.42
N ALA A 68 -0.91 -17.88 -13.63
CA ALA A 68 -1.74 -17.07 -14.52
C ALA A 68 -3.11 -16.76 -13.91
N CYS A 69 -3.75 -17.73 -13.24
CA CYS A 69 -5.00 -17.50 -12.52
C CYS A 69 -4.83 -16.51 -11.36
N PHE A 70 -3.73 -16.61 -10.60
CA PHE A 70 -3.41 -15.64 -9.55
C PHE A 70 -3.16 -14.23 -10.10
N CYS A 71 -2.47 -14.10 -11.23
CA CYS A 71 -2.31 -12.81 -11.92
C CYS A 71 -3.65 -12.22 -12.38
N ALA A 72 -4.56 -13.05 -12.90
CA ALA A 72 -5.90 -12.59 -13.30
C ALA A 72 -6.73 -12.14 -12.10
N LEU A 73 -6.67 -12.86 -10.97
CA LEU A 73 -7.33 -12.46 -9.73
C LEU A 73 -6.77 -11.15 -9.18
N ALA A 74 -5.44 -10.96 -9.24
CA ALA A 74 -4.80 -9.72 -8.85
C ALA A 74 -5.23 -8.55 -9.74
N ALA A 75 -5.35 -8.77 -11.06
CA ALA A 75 -5.85 -7.77 -12.00
C ALA A 75 -7.33 -7.39 -11.72
N LEU A 76 -8.18 -8.36 -11.40
CA LEU A 76 -9.57 -8.10 -10.98
C LEU A 76 -9.61 -7.30 -9.69
N TRP A 77 -8.80 -7.68 -8.70
CA TRP A 77 -8.69 -6.94 -7.44
C TRP A 77 -8.25 -5.49 -7.69
N ALA A 78 -7.22 -5.28 -8.52
CA ALA A 78 -6.75 -3.94 -8.87
C ALA A 78 -7.84 -3.12 -9.58
N PHE A 79 -8.61 -3.73 -10.49
CA PHE A 79 -9.66 -3.03 -11.23
C PHE A 79 -10.85 -2.60 -10.35
N PHE A 80 -11.22 -3.41 -9.35
CA PHE A 80 -12.41 -3.15 -8.51
C PHE A 80 -12.11 -2.44 -7.19
N LEU A 81 -10.97 -2.72 -6.56
CA LEU A 81 -10.67 -2.27 -5.19
C LEU A 81 -9.65 -1.13 -5.12
N VAL A 82 -8.89 -0.87 -6.18
CA VAL A 82 -7.89 0.21 -6.19
C VAL A 82 -8.46 1.41 -6.95
N PRO A 83 -8.98 2.45 -6.26
CA PRO A 83 -9.32 3.71 -6.91
C PRO A 83 -8.05 4.36 -7.49
N GLU A 84 -8.21 5.03 -8.62
CA GLU A 84 -7.11 5.77 -9.27
C GLU A 84 -6.49 6.81 -8.32
N THR A 85 -5.21 6.63 -8.00
CA THR A 85 -4.40 7.52 -7.14
C THR A 85 -3.68 8.61 -7.93
N MET A 86 -3.65 8.51 -9.27
CA MET A 86 -2.90 9.45 -10.12
C MET A 86 -3.49 10.86 -10.10
N ASN A 87 -2.63 11.88 -9.93
CA ASN A 87 -2.97 13.31 -9.86
C ASN A 87 -3.88 13.73 -8.70
N LYS A 88 -4.00 12.92 -7.66
CA LYS A 88 -4.72 13.29 -6.43
C LYS A 88 -3.74 13.62 -5.31
N THR A 89 -4.10 14.56 -4.45
CA THR A 89 -3.35 14.78 -3.21
C THR A 89 -3.60 13.61 -2.26
N LEU A 90 -2.67 13.34 -1.34
CA LEU A 90 -2.82 12.26 -0.35
C LEU A 90 -4.16 12.34 0.40
N GLU A 91 -4.62 13.57 0.68
CA GLU A 91 -5.91 13.85 1.33
C GLU A 91 -7.12 13.45 0.48
N GLN A 92 -7.04 13.60 -0.85
CA GLN A 92 -8.10 13.18 -1.79
C GLN A 92 -8.10 11.65 -2.03
N VAL A 93 -6.97 10.99 -1.78
CA VAL A 93 -6.86 9.53 -1.80
C VAL A 93 -7.48 8.96 -0.53
N ASP A 94 -7.19 9.54 0.65
CA ASP A 94 -7.82 9.17 1.92
C ASP A 94 -9.36 9.30 1.86
N GLU A 95 -9.88 10.39 1.28
CA GLU A 95 -11.33 10.57 1.06
C GLU A 95 -11.91 9.54 0.07
N ALA A 96 -11.15 9.13 -0.95
CA ALA A 96 -11.58 8.12 -1.92
C ALA A 96 -11.59 6.69 -1.35
N PHE A 97 -10.75 6.41 -0.35
CA PHE A 97 -10.76 5.15 0.40
C PHE A 97 -11.74 5.16 1.59
N GLY A 98 -12.36 6.31 1.88
CA GLY A 98 -13.31 6.49 2.98
C GLY A 98 -12.64 6.55 4.36
N ASP A 99 -11.36 6.89 4.41
CA ASP A 99 -10.59 6.97 5.65
C ASP A 99 -10.59 8.41 6.17
N PHE A 100 -11.44 8.69 7.17
CA PHE A 100 -11.54 10.00 7.82
C PHE A 100 -10.49 10.21 8.93
N SER A 101 -9.60 9.24 9.16
CA SER A 101 -8.61 9.28 10.25
C SER A 101 -7.61 10.44 10.11
N GLY A 102 -7.28 10.86 8.89
CA GLY A 102 -6.42 12.01 8.62
C GLY A 102 -7.06 13.37 8.96
N GLN A 103 -8.40 13.49 8.88
CA GLN A 103 -9.13 14.71 9.26
C GLN A 103 -9.25 14.84 10.78
N GLU A 104 -9.50 13.74 11.52
CA GLU A 104 -9.51 13.76 12.99
C GLU A 104 -8.14 14.18 13.57
N GLU A 105 -7.02 13.69 13.02
CA GLU A 105 -5.69 14.10 13.48
C GLU A 105 -5.38 15.57 13.16
N GLN A 106 -5.80 16.10 12.00
CA GLN A 106 -5.64 17.52 11.67
C GLN A 106 -6.52 18.41 12.54
N ASP A 107 -7.76 18.01 12.83
CA ASP A 107 -8.67 18.74 13.70
C ASP A 107 -8.14 18.77 15.14
N VAL A 108 -7.62 17.65 15.65
CA VAL A 108 -6.97 17.59 16.97
C VAL A 108 -5.68 18.42 17.00
N MET A 109 -4.86 18.38 15.94
CA MET A 109 -3.65 19.20 15.86
C MET A 109 -3.97 20.70 15.72
N TRP A 110 -5.03 21.06 15.00
CA TRP A 110 -5.54 22.43 14.91
C TRP A 110 -6.14 22.90 16.23
N GLU A 111 -6.82 22.02 16.97
CA GLU A 111 -7.32 22.30 18.32
C GLU A 111 -6.17 22.52 19.31
N ILE A 112 -5.12 21.69 19.26
CA ILE A 112 -3.91 21.83 20.10
C ILE A 112 -3.14 23.11 19.73
N MET A 113 -2.89 23.36 18.44
CA MET A 113 -2.19 24.55 17.97
C MET A 113 -3.00 25.83 18.21
N GLY A 114 -4.32 25.78 18.05
CA GLY A 114 -5.25 26.86 18.38
C GLY A 114 -5.30 27.15 19.88
N ALA A 115 -5.28 26.11 20.72
CA ALA A 115 -5.21 26.24 22.17
C ALA A 115 -3.87 26.83 22.66
N GLU A 116 -2.77 26.64 21.91
CA GLU A 116 -1.47 27.24 22.25
C GLU A 116 -1.42 28.75 21.94
N THR A 117 -2.21 29.24 20.97
CA THR A 117 -2.32 30.69 20.68
C THR A 117 -3.19 31.46 21.68
N VAL A 118 -4.00 30.79 22.50
CA VAL A 118 -4.83 31.39 23.56
C VAL A 118 -4.63 30.65 24.89
N SER A 119 -3.40 30.65 25.39
CA SER A 119 -3.18 30.46 26.83
C SER A 119 -2.22 31.54 27.32
N PRO A 120 -2.70 32.55 28.06
CA PRO A 120 -1.81 33.50 28.71
C PRO A 120 -0.99 32.71 29.73
N ARG A 121 0.32 32.63 29.47
CA ARG A 121 1.36 32.15 30.38
C ARG A 121 1.02 32.60 31.80
N LYS A 122 0.51 31.68 32.62
CA LYS A 122 0.15 31.96 34.01
C LYS A 122 1.45 31.97 34.82
N ASN A 123 2.02 33.17 34.88
CA ASN A 123 2.81 33.76 35.95
C ASN A 123 4.05 33.00 36.43
N ASP A 124 5.20 33.60 36.11
CA ASP A 124 6.28 33.81 37.06
C ASP A 124 5.74 34.21 38.46
N VAL A 125 6.50 33.86 39.50
CA VAL A 125 6.34 34.11 40.96
C VAL A 125 5.65 33.03 41.79
N ALA A 126 6.47 32.14 42.36
CA ALA A 126 6.66 32.01 43.81
C ALA A 126 8.06 31.43 44.10
#